data_AF-A0AAD5M642-F1
#
_entry.id   AF-A0AAD5M642-F1
#
_cell.length_a   1.000
_cell.length_b   1.000
_cell.length_c   1.000
_cell.angle_alpha   90.00
_cell.angle_beta   90.00
_cell.angle_gamma   90.00
#
_symmetry.space_group_name_H-M   'P 1'
#
loop_
_entity.id
_entity.type
_entity.pdbx_description
1 polymer ?
#
loop_
_entity_poly.entity_id
_entity_poly.type
_entity_poly.pdbx_seq_one_letter_code
_entity_poly.pdbx_strand_id
1 'polypeptide(L)'
;MPTPPPAPARAQPQSVHSLARDLEEKALVRPTVEMTFPARPGFGKLGRVINVTANHFKVKYNPPGDVYHYDVAFRDEQGRKMGTDGLPPRSLAEKIMRALDRAIKAKYPQSCIVSDLVKNIYAAKRLPFAEERFDGLDVGERVGRDNSPKLFSAVVKEADPVAVRMEQLPMFCEGRLNYTPYDALQALDVALRYTAAQRFTVVGRNLYSPVGATPLSGGVEAWSGYFQSLRPTQSHLVINLDLSTTAFVQEMDVLDFIASVINRDVPAYLERQTAEMIKVAATRPAERKSKIEGKVRDAQFDQDDTLRAFGVHVDRNMVTARARVLPPPTVMCKGAVTPRDGVWNMRGMKFESPAAVSSFAVINLDYRCQDQAVNAFFSSVISFMSNFGMIADGVKLRLPPVIRRSNQQQFTETDLRMFPVHPSLQRIQYYV
;
A
#
# COMPACT_ATOMS: atom_id res chain seq x y z
N MET A 1 78.18 22.24 -32.24
CA MET A 1 77.35 22.72 -31.13
C MET A 1 75.91 22.34 -31.42
N PRO A 2 75.19 21.64 -30.53
CA PRO A 2 73.79 21.28 -30.76
C PRO A 2 72.86 22.48 -30.50
N THR A 3 71.89 22.66 -31.39
CA THR A 3 70.82 23.66 -31.35
C THR A 3 69.85 23.44 -30.17
N PRO A 4 69.28 24.50 -29.58
CA PRO A 4 68.40 24.38 -28.42
C PRO A 4 67.01 23.79 -28.79
N PRO A 5 66.31 23.14 -27.84
CA PRO A 5 65.01 22.53 -28.08
C PRO A 5 63.91 23.59 -28.26
N PRO A 6 62.85 23.29 -29.03
CA PRO A 6 61.77 24.22 -29.30
C PRO A 6 60.88 24.46 -28.07
N ALA A 7 60.33 25.67 -27.98
CA ALA A 7 59.45 26.11 -26.90
C ALA A 7 58.11 25.32 -26.87
N PRO A 8 57.49 25.15 -25.68
CA PRO A 8 56.26 24.38 -25.54
C PRO A 8 55.09 25.06 -26.25
N ALA A 9 54.29 24.25 -26.96
CA ALA A 9 53.12 24.71 -27.69
C ALA A 9 52.06 25.31 -26.76
N ARG A 10 51.57 26.49 -27.12
CA ARG A 10 50.51 27.22 -26.42
C ARG A 10 49.21 26.42 -26.50
N ALA A 11 48.64 26.04 -25.35
CA ALA A 11 47.37 25.31 -25.30
C ALA A 11 46.26 26.11 -25.99
N GLN A 12 45.58 25.50 -26.97
CA GLN A 12 44.44 26.11 -27.63
C GLN A 12 43.25 26.17 -26.66
N PRO A 13 42.46 27.26 -26.66
CA PRO A 13 41.26 27.35 -25.85
C PRO A 13 40.25 26.29 -26.32
N GLN A 14 39.77 25.48 -25.38
CA GLN A 14 38.75 24.46 -25.66
C GLN A 14 37.51 25.12 -26.27
N SER A 15 37.00 24.54 -27.35
CA SER A 15 35.81 25.05 -28.02
C SER A 15 34.60 25.01 -27.10
N VAL A 16 33.69 25.97 -27.24
CA VAL A 16 32.42 25.99 -26.49
C VAL A 16 31.62 24.69 -26.72
N HIS A 17 31.78 24.07 -27.89
CA HIS A 17 31.19 22.77 -28.21
C HIS A 17 31.80 21.60 -27.43
N SER A 18 33.11 21.60 -27.14
CA SER A 18 33.71 20.56 -26.30
C SER A 18 33.33 20.73 -24.83
N LEU A 19 33.20 21.97 -24.34
CA LEU A 19 32.67 22.23 -22.99
C LEU A 19 31.19 21.86 -22.85
N ALA A 20 30.37 22.14 -23.87
CA ALA A 20 28.97 21.71 -23.89
C ALA A 20 28.83 20.18 -23.95
N ARG A 21 29.71 19.50 -24.71
CA ARG A 21 29.72 18.04 -24.81
C ARG A 21 30.24 17.36 -23.54
N ASP A 22 31.23 17.94 -22.87
CA ASP A 22 31.70 17.45 -21.55
C ASP A 22 30.65 17.71 -20.43
N LEU A 23 29.84 18.76 -20.56
CA LEU A 23 28.68 19.00 -19.70
C LEU A 23 27.50 18.05 -20.01
N GLU A 24 27.35 17.64 -21.27
CA GLU A 24 26.36 16.63 -21.71
C GLU A 24 26.80 15.18 -21.44
N GLU A 25 28.10 14.85 -21.42
CA GLU A 25 28.59 13.51 -21.03
C GLU A 25 28.62 13.33 -19.51
N LYS A 26 28.73 14.42 -18.74
CA LYS A 26 28.41 14.44 -17.29
C LYS A 26 26.90 14.59 -17.02
N ALA A 27 26.05 14.48 -18.04
CA ALA A 27 24.62 14.50 -17.87
C ALA A 27 24.18 13.23 -17.14
N LEU A 28 23.60 13.48 -15.95
CA LEU A 28 22.57 12.68 -15.31
C LEU A 28 21.91 11.65 -16.22
N VAL A 29 21.81 10.43 -15.69
CA VAL A 29 20.76 9.43 -15.96
C VAL A 29 19.99 9.71 -17.25
N ARG A 30 20.49 9.19 -18.37
CA ARG A 30 19.71 9.16 -19.62
C ARG A 30 18.37 8.46 -19.32
N PRO A 31 17.21 9.09 -19.60
CA PRO A 31 15.92 8.46 -19.37
C PRO A 31 15.86 7.12 -20.13
N THR A 32 15.76 6.01 -19.41
CA THR A 32 15.88 4.65 -19.98
C THR A 32 14.59 4.17 -20.67
N VAL A 33 13.57 5.03 -20.83
CA VAL A 33 12.23 4.59 -21.21
C VAL A 33 11.77 5.28 -22.49
N GLU A 34 11.80 4.53 -23.61
CA GLU A 34 11.18 4.90 -24.90
C GLU A 34 9.64 4.82 -24.87
N MET A 35 9.06 4.19 -23.83
CA MET A 35 7.61 4.09 -23.65
C MET A 35 7.04 5.40 -23.10
N THR A 36 6.50 6.22 -24.01
CA THR A 36 5.79 7.44 -23.65
C THR A 36 4.32 7.12 -23.39
N PHE A 37 3.90 7.19 -22.11
CA PHE A 37 2.47 7.24 -21.80
C PHE A 37 1.87 8.50 -22.45
N PRO A 38 0.62 8.44 -22.97
CA PRO A 38 0.00 9.60 -23.58
C PRO A 38 -0.12 10.74 -22.55
N ALA A 39 0.23 11.95 -22.99
CA ALA A 39 0.04 13.14 -22.20
C ALA A 39 -1.45 13.34 -21.88
N ARG A 40 -1.75 13.91 -20.70
CA ARG A 40 -3.12 14.28 -20.33
C ARG A 40 -3.67 15.25 -21.38
N PRO A 41 -4.77 14.94 -22.08
CA PRO A 41 -5.29 15.78 -23.16
C PRO A 41 -5.97 17.07 -22.66
N GLY A 42 -6.29 17.14 -21.36
CA GLY A 42 -6.92 18.30 -20.74
C GLY A 42 -7.66 17.94 -19.45
N PHE A 43 -8.55 18.82 -19.02
CA PHE A 43 -9.39 18.66 -17.83
C PHE A 43 -10.87 18.45 -18.20
N GLY A 44 -11.53 17.52 -17.52
CA GLY A 44 -12.95 17.26 -17.71
C GLY A 44 -13.85 18.43 -17.28
N LYS A 45 -14.89 18.70 -18.07
CA LYS A 45 -15.82 19.83 -17.86
C LYS A 45 -17.25 19.42 -17.48
N LEU A 46 -17.60 18.14 -17.63
CA LEU A 46 -18.96 17.65 -17.35
C LEU A 46 -19.22 17.49 -15.84
N GLY A 47 -20.50 17.56 -15.46
CA GLY A 47 -20.93 17.36 -14.08
C GLY A 47 -20.87 18.60 -13.18
N ARG A 48 -21.52 18.49 -12.03
CA ARG A 48 -21.61 19.55 -11.01
C ARG A 48 -20.31 19.65 -10.23
N VAL A 49 -19.76 20.85 -10.11
CA VAL A 49 -18.53 21.10 -9.33
C VAL A 49 -18.81 20.99 -7.84
N ILE A 50 -17.93 20.30 -7.12
CA ILE A 50 -17.92 20.21 -5.65
C ILE A 50 -16.49 20.42 -5.13
N ASN A 51 -16.35 20.78 -3.86
CA ASN A 51 -15.05 20.77 -3.18
C ASN A 51 -14.90 19.46 -2.41
N VAL A 52 -13.75 18.80 -2.57
CA VAL A 52 -13.39 17.60 -1.82
C VAL A 52 -12.07 17.84 -1.10
N THR A 53 -11.97 17.34 0.12
CA THR A 53 -10.72 17.32 0.87
C THR A 53 -10.09 15.95 0.70
N ALA A 54 -8.82 15.89 0.30
CA ALA A 54 -8.07 14.67 0.26
C ALA A 54 -7.12 14.61 1.46
N ASN A 55 -6.85 13.42 1.97
CA ASN A 55 -5.89 13.14 3.04
C ASN A 55 -4.41 13.30 2.60
N HIS A 56 -4.17 14.30 1.75
CA HIS A 56 -2.89 14.72 1.25
C HIS A 56 -2.48 16.01 1.94
N PHE A 57 -1.22 16.11 2.35
CA PHE A 57 -0.64 17.25 3.03
C PHE A 57 0.48 17.82 2.15
N LYS A 58 0.40 19.10 1.79
CA LYS A 58 1.34 19.69 0.84
C LYS A 58 2.75 19.69 1.42
N VAL A 59 3.71 19.19 0.64
CA VAL A 59 5.13 19.28 0.98
C VAL A 59 5.70 20.49 0.26
N LYS A 60 6.12 21.49 1.04
CA LYS A 60 6.97 22.57 0.56
C LYS A 60 8.41 22.12 0.70
N TYR A 61 9.16 22.33 -0.36
CA TYR A 61 10.53 21.90 -0.45
C TYR A 61 11.38 23.06 -0.91
N ASN A 62 12.36 23.43 -0.10
CA ASN A 62 13.33 24.47 -0.39
C ASN A 62 14.72 23.95 0.03
N PRO A 63 15.36 23.13 -0.80
CA PRO A 63 16.63 22.54 -0.44
C PRO A 63 17.71 23.59 -0.24
N PRO A 64 18.63 23.41 0.73
CA PRO A 64 19.86 24.18 0.77
C PRO A 64 20.86 23.79 -0.36
N GLY A 65 20.61 22.68 -1.07
CA GLY A 65 21.44 22.14 -2.15
C GLY A 65 21.04 20.70 -2.51
N ASP A 66 21.97 19.94 -3.09
CA ASP A 66 21.77 18.52 -3.38
C ASP A 66 21.74 17.66 -2.10
N VAL A 67 21.12 16.49 -2.20
CA VAL A 67 21.20 15.43 -1.18
C VAL A 67 22.23 14.40 -1.63
N TYR A 68 22.95 13.78 -0.68
CA TYR A 68 24.05 12.88 -0.99
C TYR A 68 23.72 11.44 -0.61
N HIS A 69 23.77 10.51 -1.56
CA HIS A 69 23.42 9.10 -1.38
C HIS A 69 24.67 8.24 -1.14
N TYR A 70 24.57 7.37 -0.14
CA TYR A 70 25.58 6.39 0.24
C TYR A 70 24.98 5.00 0.34
N ASP A 71 25.69 4.01 -0.18
CA ASP A 71 25.42 2.60 -0.01
C ASP A 71 26.05 2.07 1.29
N VAL A 72 25.32 1.22 2.00
CA VAL A 72 25.78 0.56 3.22
C VAL A 72 25.94 -0.93 2.97
N ALA A 73 27.13 -1.44 3.23
CA ALA A 73 27.44 -2.86 3.15
C ALA A 73 27.74 -3.42 4.55
N PHE A 74 26.85 -4.28 5.05
CA PHE A 74 26.99 -4.90 6.37
C PHE A 74 28.08 -5.97 6.41
N ARG A 75 28.65 -6.17 7.59
CA ARG A 75 29.64 -7.20 7.89
C ARG A 75 29.31 -7.87 9.21
N ASP A 76 29.53 -9.19 9.29
CA ASP A 76 29.35 -9.98 10.50
C ASP A 76 30.43 -9.66 11.57
N GLU A 77 30.36 -10.36 12.70
CA GLU A 77 31.31 -10.26 13.82
C GLU A 77 32.76 -10.54 13.41
N GLN A 78 32.97 -11.35 12.36
CA GLN A 78 34.29 -11.68 11.83
C GLN A 78 34.68 -10.77 10.64
N GLY A 79 33.90 -9.73 10.36
CA GLY A 79 34.16 -8.78 9.26
C GLY A 79 33.85 -9.32 7.86
N ARG A 80 33.11 -10.43 7.75
CA ARG A 80 32.73 -11.07 6.48
C ARG A 80 31.42 -10.50 5.96
N LYS A 81 31.18 -10.58 4.64
CA LYS A 81 29.90 -10.19 4.05
C LYS A 81 28.77 -11.07 4.61
N MET A 82 27.63 -10.45 4.87
CA MET A 82 26.50 -11.09 5.54
C MET A 82 25.40 -11.48 4.54
N GLY A 83 25.05 -12.77 4.43
CA GLY A 83 24.06 -13.29 3.47
C GLY A 83 24.59 -13.44 2.03
N THR A 84 23.81 -14.09 1.14
CA THR A 84 24.16 -14.29 -0.28
C THR A 84 24.24 -12.96 -1.05
N ASP A 85 23.39 -12.00 -0.71
CA ASP A 85 23.32 -10.70 -1.38
C ASP A 85 24.00 -9.57 -0.58
N GLY A 86 24.68 -9.89 0.53
CA GLY A 86 25.29 -8.90 1.42
C GLY A 86 24.31 -8.18 2.35
N LEU A 87 23.08 -8.69 2.49
CA LEU A 87 22.04 -8.16 3.37
C LEU A 87 21.65 -9.16 4.48
N PRO A 88 21.65 -8.75 5.76
CA PRO A 88 21.09 -9.55 6.84
C PRO A 88 19.55 -9.57 6.83
N PRO A 89 18.91 -10.41 7.66
CA PRO A 89 17.48 -10.29 7.96
C PRO A 89 17.12 -8.86 8.35
N ARG A 90 15.94 -8.38 7.91
CA ARG A 90 15.52 -6.98 8.06
C ARG A 90 15.62 -6.47 9.49
N SER A 91 15.17 -7.24 10.47
CA SER A 91 15.24 -6.85 11.89
C SER A 91 16.66 -6.61 12.38
N LEU A 92 17.65 -7.38 11.88
CA LEU A 92 19.06 -7.18 12.20
C LEU A 92 19.64 -5.99 11.43
N ALA A 93 19.29 -5.81 10.14
CA ALA A 93 19.67 -4.63 9.36
C ALA A 93 19.26 -3.33 10.07
N GLU A 94 18.01 -3.26 10.54
CA GLU A 94 17.48 -2.11 11.26
C GLU A 94 18.28 -1.80 12.54
N LYS A 95 18.70 -2.82 13.30
CA LYS A 95 19.53 -2.64 14.50
C LYS A 95 20.93 -2.14 14.16
N ILE A 96 21.59 -2.74 13.17
CA ILE A 96 22.94 -2.33 12.75
C ILE A 96 22.90 -0.89 12.19
N MET A 97 21.89 -0.54 11.39
CA MET A 97 21.72 0.82 10.86
C MET A 97 21.53 1.87 11.95
N ARG A 98 20.82 1.54 13.04
CA ARG A 98 20.68 2.45 14.21
C ARG A 98 22.00 2.62 14.96
N ALA A 99 22.79 1.55 15.10
CA ALA A 99 24.13 1.64 15.69
C ALA A 99 25.08 2.47 14.82
N LEU A 100 25.03 2.26 13.50
CA LEU A 100 25.79 3.02 12.51
C LEU A 100 25.41 4.51 12.54
N ASP A 101 24.12 4.84 12.62
CA ASP A 101 23.64 6.22 12.74
C ASP A 101 24.25 6.94 13.95
N ARG A 102 24.29 6.27 15.11
CA ARG A 102 24.96 6.80 16.31
C ARG A 102 26.46 6.97 16.11
N ALA A 103 27.13 6.00 15.47
CA ALA A 103 28.57 6.06 15.22
C ALA A 103 28.94 7.21 14.25
N ILE A 104 28.18 7.38 13.18
CA ILE A 104 28.36 8.50 12.23
C ILE A 104 28.12 9.84 12.93
N LYS A 105 27.05 9.98 13.72
CA LYS A 105 26.78 11.21 14.49
C LYS A 105 27.88 11.51 15.51
N ALA A 106 28.42 10.50 16.18
CA ALA A 106 29.51 10.68 17.13
C ALA A 106 30.80 11.16 16.44
N LYS A 107 31.13 10.59 15.28
CA LYS A 107 32.33 10.95 14.51
C LYS A 107 32.17 12.26 13.73
N TYR A 108 30.96 12.54 13.24
CA TYR A 108 30.61 13.70 12.42
C TYR A 108 29.36 14.41 12.98
N PRO A 109 29.47 15.16 14.09
CA PRO A 109 28.32 15.76 14.77
C PRO A 109 27.52 16.78 13.93
N GLN A 110 28.17 17.37 12.93
CA GLN A 110 27.55 18.33 12.01
C GLN A 110 26.77 17.66 10.86
N SER A 111 26.87 16.32 10.75
CA SER A 111 26.17 15.57 9.71
C SER A 111 24.71 15.36 10.08
N CYS A 112 23.83 15.52 9.10
CA CYS A 112 22.43 15.13 9.21
C CYS A 112 22.17 14.05 8.17
N ILE A 113 21.99 12.82 8.65
CA ILE A 113 21.76 11.66 7.82
C ILE A 113 20.39 11.05 8.11
N VAL A 114 19.83 10.41 7.09
CA VAL A 114 18.63 9.58 7.18
C VAL A 114 18.91 8.25 6.48
N SER A 115 18.20 7.20 6.88
CA SER A 115 18.35 5.89 6.26
C SER A 115 17.03 5.21 6.02
N ASP A 116 17.02 4.33 5.02
CA ASP A 116 15.88 3.44 4.74
C ASP A 116 15.81 2.24 5.70
N LEU A 117 16.73 2.20 6.68
CA LEU A 117 17.01 1.11 7.61
C LEU A 117 17.41 -0.22 6.97
N VAL A 118 17.70 -0.22 5.67
CA VAL A 118 18.10 -1.41 4.92
C VAL A 118 19.51 -1.24 4.39
N LYS A 119 19.77 -0.37 3.41
CA LYS A 119 21.11 -0.27 2.80
C LYS A 119 21.47 1.10 2.28
N ASN A 120 20.57 2.07 2.40
CA ASN A 120 20.76 3.40 1.85
C ASN A 120 20.84 4.42 2.99
N ILE A 121 21.84 5.29 2.90
CA ILE A 121 21.94 6.51 3.70
C ILE A 121 21.84 7.70 2.75
N TYR A 122 21.07 8.71 3.15
CA TYR A 122 21.04 10.01 2.51
C TYR A 122 21.50 11.07 3.50
N ALA A 123 22.33 12.00 3.05
CA ALA A 123 22.85 13.09 3.87
C ALA A 123 22.44 14.44 3.29
N ALA A 124 22.02 15.37 4.15
CA ALA A 124 21.69 16.75 3.74
C ALA A 124 22.94 17.56 3.32
N LYS A 125 24.12 17.11 3.75
CA LYS A 125 25.44 17.63 3.35
C LYS A 125 26.35 16.45 3.07
N ARG A 126 27.26 16.60 2.11
CA ARG A 126 28.23 15.55 1.77
C ARG A 126 29.06 15.19 3.00
N LEU A 127 29.16 13.90 3.30
CA LEU A 127 30.03 13.39 4.34
C LEU A 127 31.50 13.59 3.94
N PRO A 128 32.42 13.80 4.90
CA PRO A 128 33.82 14.12 4.61
C PRO A 128 34.65 12.88 4.23
N PHE A 129 34.05 11.90 3.57
CA PHE A 129 34.68 10.68 3.09
C PHE A 129 33.93 10.11 1.88
N ALA A 130 34.65 9.42 1.01
CA ALA A 130 34.06 8.68 -0.12
C ALA A 130 33.70 7.24 0.25
N GLU A 131 34.50 6.60 1.10
CA GLU A 131 34.25 5.26 1.64
C GLU A 131 34.84 5.20 3.05
N GLU A 132 34.07 4.69 4.02
CA GLU A 132 34.55 4.53 5.38
C GLU A 132 33.95 3.29 6.05
N ARG A 133 34.77 2.60 6.84
CA ARG A 133 34.37 1.46 7.65
C ARG A 133 34.13 1.87 9.10
N PHE A 134 33.00 1.44 9.65
CA PHE A 134 32.60 1.61 11.04
C PHE A 134 32.56 0.24 11.72
N ASP A 135 33.48 0.02 12.66
CA ASP A 135 33.56 -1.21 13.45
C ASP A 135 32.93 -1.04 14.84
N GLY A 136 32.70 -2.16 15.55
CA GLY A 136 32.22 -2.13 16.93
C GLY A 136 30.78 -1.65 17.10
N LEU A 137 29.92 -1.90 16.11
CA LEU A 137 28.51 -1.50 16.14
C LEU A 137 27.71 -2.42 17.09
N ASP A 138 27.47 -1.98 18.32
CA ASP A 138 26.65 -2.69 19.31
C ASP A 138 25.15 -2.58 18.98
N VAL A 139 24.52 -3.73 18.73
CA VAL A 139 23.09 -3.87 18.42
C VAL A 139 22.22 -4.10 19.65
N GLY A 140 22.79 -4.08 20.86
CA GLY A 140 22.10 -4.29 22.13
C GLY A 140 21.77 -5.76 22.43
N GLU A 141 22.22 -6.69 21.59
CA GLU A 141 22.15 -8.12 21.86
C GLU A 141 23.39 -8.57 22.63
N ARG A 142 23.23 -9.66 23.38
CA ARG A 142 24.28 -10.26 24.19
C ARG A 142 24.47 -11.71 23.79
N VAL A 143 25.72 -12.16 23.77
CA VAL A 143 26.13 -13.49 23.33
C VAL A 143 27.00 -14.13 24.41
N GLY A 144 26.94 -15.45 24.53
CA GLY A 144 27.78 -16.21 25.45
C GLY A 144 27.31 -16.15 26.92
N ARG A 145 28.00 -16.91 27.78
CA ARG A 145 27.75 -16.91 29.23
C ARG A 145 28.27 -15.65 29.94
N ASP A 146 29.23 -14.99 29.30
CA ASP A 146 29.87 -13.74 29.74
C ASP A 146 29.03 -12.50 29.44
N ASN A 147 27.89 -12.65 28.75
CA ASN A 147 26.99 -11.56 28.38
C ASN A 147 27.72 -10.49 27.53
N SER A 148 28.63 -10.94 26.65
CA SER A 148 29.40 -10.07 25.78
C SER A 148 28.52 -9.39 24.72
N PRO A 149 28.80 -8.13 24.34
CA PRO A 149 28.00 -7.42 23.34
C PRO A 149 28.17 -8.05 21.96
N LYS A 150 27.06 -8.16 21.22
CA LYS A 150 27.09 -8.58 19.83
C LYS A 150 27.47 -7.40 18.94
N LEU A 151 28.66 -7.47 18.32
CA LEU A 151 29.25 -6.38 17.57
C LEU A 151 29.27 -6.67 16.07
N PHE A 152 28.91 -5.67 15.27
CA PHE A 152 28.96 -5.74 13.81
C PHE A 152 29.87 -4.65 13.25
N SER A 153 30.09 -4.70 11.94
CA SER A 153 30.69 -3.58 11.21
C SER A 153 29.90 -3.25 9.95
N ALA A 154 30.08 -2.05 9.44
CA ALA A 154 29.46 -1.59 8.21
C ALA A 154 30.44 -0.73 7.42
N VAL A 155 30.39 -0.84 6.10
CA VAL A 155 31.12 0.06 5.19
C VAL A 155 30.11 0.97 4.53
N VAL A 156 30.32 2.28 4.65
CA VAL A 156 29.51 3.33 4.02
C VAL A 156 30.29 3.88 2.85
N LYS A 157 29.72 3.81 1.66
CA LYS A 157 30.37 4.23 0.41
C LYS A 157 29.48 5.18 -0.36
N GLU A 158 30.05 6.21 -0.97
CA GLU A 158 29.34 7.05 -1.92
C GLU A 158 28.71 6.19 -3.02
N ALA A 159 27.42 6.43 -3.28
CA ALA A 159 26.77 5.89 -4.46
C ALA A 159 27.32 6.57 -5.72
N ASP A 160 27.07 5.99 -6.88
CA ASP A 160 27.42 6.58 -8.18
C ASP A 160 26.15 6.85 -9.00
N PRO A 161 25.74 8.12 -9.21
CA PRO A 161 26.35 9.34 -8.67
C PRO A 161 26.03 9.58 -7.18
N VAL A 162 26.94 10.24 -6.45
CA VAL A 162 26.74 10.55 -5.02
C VAL A 162 25.68 11.64 -4.83
N ALA A 163 25.67 12.65 -5.69
CA ALA A 163 24.76 13.78 -5.58
C ALA A 163 23.42 13.48 -6.25
N VAL A 164 22.37 13.41 -5.44
CA VAL A 164 20.97 13.37 -5.87
C VAL A 164 20.51 14.82 -6.09
N ARG A 165 20.36 15.19 -7.36
CA ARG A 165 20.04 16.57 -7.73
C ARG A 165 18.60 16.92 -7.39
N MET A 166 18.42 17.76 -6.39
CA MET A 166 17.10 18.01 -5.82
C MET A 166 16.29 19.03 -6.61
N GLU A 167 16.95 19.85 -7.43
CA GLU A 167 16.33 20.78 -8.39
C GLU A 167 15.45 20.06 -9.44
N GLN A 168 15.64 18.76 -9.63
CA GLN A 168 14.79 17.94 -10.50
C GLN A 168 13.32 17.93 -10.04
N LEU A 169 13.05 18.04 -8.73
CA LEU A 169 11.69 17.99 -8.19
C LEU A 169 10.82 19.20 -8.57
N PRO A 170 11.26 20.47 -8.39
CA PRO A 170 10.50 21.61 -8.89
C PRO A 170 10.37 21.58 -10.41
N MET A 171 11.43 21.25 -11.16
CA MET A 171 11.34 21.11 -12.63
C MET A 171 10.31 20.06 -13.05
N PHE A 172 10.24 18.94 -12.33
CA PHE A 172 9.23 17.90 -12.56
C PHE A 172 7.82 18.41 -12.28
N CYS A 173 7.61 19.12 -11.17
CA CYS A 173 6.30 19.69 -10.82
C CYS A 173 5.86 20.80 -11.79
N GLU A 174 6.80 21.48 -12.43
CA GLU A 174 6.56 22.47 -13.49
C GLU A 174 6.31 21.84 -14.87
N GLY A 175 6.46 20.50 -15.00
CA GLY A 175 6.33 19.79 -16.27
C GLY A 175 7.51 20.01 -17.23
N ARG A 176 8.66 20.47 -16.72
CA ARG A 176 9.90 20.66 -17.49
C ARG A 176 10.71 19.38 -17.67
N LEU A 177 10.44 18.35 -16.86
CA LEU A 177 11.01 17.02 -17.01
C LEU A 177 10.00 16.07 -17.66
N ASN A 178 10.49 15.23 -18.58
CA ASN A 178 9.74 14.17 -19.23
C ASN A 178 9.88 12.81 -18.52
N TYR A 179 10.59 12.76 -17.39
CA TYR A 179 10.76 11.58 -16.56
C TYR A 179 10.47 11.91 -15.09
N THR A 180 10.17 10.88 -14.30
CA THR A 180 9.99 11.01 -12.85
C THR A 180 11.34 10.85 -12.13
N PRO A 181 11.82 11.84 -11.36
CA PRO A 181 13.08 11.73 -10.61
C PRO A 181 12.91 10.85 -9.36
N TYR A 182 12.97 9.53 -9.54
CA TYR A 182 12.72 8.54 -8.48
C TYR A 182 13.77 8.57 -7.37
N ASP A 183 15.02 8.90 -7.68
CA ASP A 183 16.12 9.08 -6.74
C ASP A 183 15.83 10.21 -5.73
N ALA A 184 15.43 11.39 -6.22
CA ALA A 184 15.09 12.54 -5.39
C ALA A 184 13.80 12.29 -4.58
N LEU A 185 12.79 11.64 -5.19
CA LEU A 185 11.58 11.24 -4.48
C LEU A 185 11.88 10.23 -3.37
N GLN A 186 12.75 9.25 -3.63
CA GLN A 186 13.15 8.26 -2.64
C GLN A 186 13.92 8.88 -1.49
N ALA A 187 14.88 9.77 -1.76
CA ALA A 187 15.63 10.48 -0.73
C ALA A 187 14.70 11.26 0.21
N LEU A 188 13.70 11.96 -0.34
CA LEU A 188 12.71 12.67 0.47
C LEU A 188 11.73 11.75 1.19
N ASP A 189 11.28 10.66 0.58
CA ASP A 189 10.39 9.70 1.26
C ASP A 189 11.10 9.05 2.45
N VAL A 190 12.40 8.74 2.31
CA VAL A 190 13.24 8.24 3.41
C VAL A 190 13.38 9.30 4.49
N ALA A 191 13.69 10.55 4.15
CA ALA A 191 13.80 11.63 5.12
C ALA A 191 12.50 11.84 5.90
N LEU A 192 11.37 11.92 5.20
CA LEU A 192 10.03 12.08 5.78
C LEU A 192 9.63 10.97 6.75
N ARG A 193 10.16 9.76 6.54
CA ARG A 193 9.84 8.59 7.36
C ARG A 193 10.83 8.35 8.49
N TYR A 194 12.03 8.93 8.43
CA TYR A 194 13.17 8.57 9.28
C TYR A 194 12.86 8.71 10.78
N THR A 195 12.43 9.89 11.26
CA THR A 195 12.13 10.12 12.67
C THR A 195 10.94 9.27 13.16
N ALA A 196 9.94 9.05 12.31
CA ALA A 196 8.82 8.19 12.64
C ALA A 196 9.26 6.71 12.75
N ALA A 197 10.08 6.23 11.83
CA ALA A 197 10.62 4.87 11.85
C ALA A 197 11.47 4.59 13.10
N GLN A 198 11.95 5.62 13.80
CA GLN A 198 12.63 5.46 15.07
C GLN A 198 11.70 5.20 16.26
N ARG A 199 10.47 5.72 16.21
CA ARG A 199 9.49 5.70 17.30
C ARG A 199 8.40 4.64 17.14
N PHE A 200 8.17 4.19 15.91
CA PHE A 200 7.09 3.28 15.54
C PHE A 200 7.63 1.96 14.98
N THR A 201 6.82 0.91 15.08
CA THR A 201 7.07 -0.35 14.37
C THR A 201 6.70 -0.19 12.90
N VAL A 202 7.67 -0.37 12.01
CA VAL A 202 7.50 -0.16 10.56
C VAL A 202 7.09 -1.47 9.88
N VAL A 203 5.96 -1.45 9.19
CA VAL A 203 5.51 -2.59 8.34
C VAL A 203 5.16 -2.07 6.96
N GLY A 204 6.06 -2.28 6.00
CA GLY A 204 5.96 -1.68 4.67
C GLY A 204 5.94 -0.15 4.76
N ARG A 205 4.84 0.47 4.31
CA ARG A 205 4.62 1.93 4.40
C ARG A 205 3.82 2.37 5.63
N ASN A 206 3.46 1.44 6.50
CA ASN A 206 2.69 1.73 7.70
C ASN A 206 3.61 1.87 8.93
N LEU A 207 3.20 2.72 9.85
CA LEU A 207 3.87 3.03 11.12
C LEU A 207 2.88 2.72 12.24
N TYR A 208 3.16 1.70 13.06
CA TYR A 208 2.26 1.22 14.11
C TYR A 208 2.82 1.46 15.50
N SER A 209 1.92 1.64 16.48
CA SER A 209 2.26 1.79 17.90
C SER A 209 1.42 0.85 18.76
N PRO A 210 1.99 0.27 19.83
CA PRO A 210 1.23 -0.45 20.85
C PRO A 210 0.35 0.48 21.70
N VAL A 211 0.61 1.79 21.68
CA VAL A 211 -0.11 2.74 22.52
C VAL A 211 -1.57 2.80 22.10
N GLY A 212 -2.47 2.43 23.02
CA GLY A 212 -3.89 2.32 22.74
C GLY A 212 -4.28 1.07 21.94
N ALA A 213 -3.45 0.03 21.96
CA ALA A 213 -3.79 -1.28 21.39
C ALA A 213 -5.11 -1.79 21.98
N THR A 214 -5.93 -2.39 21.12
CA THR A 214 -7.22 -2.97 21.51
C THR A 214 -7.11 -4.49 21.46
N PRO A 215 -7.22 -5.19 22.60
CA PRO A 215 -7.21 -6.65 22.60
C PRO A 215 -8.29 -7.22 21.70
N LEU A 216 -7.92 -8.24 20.92
CA LEU A 216 -8.84 -9.04 20.12
C LEU A 216 -8.85 -10.48 20.65
N SER A 217 -9.75 -11.29 20.13
CA SER A 217 -9.83 -12.69 20.55
C SER A 217 -8.54 -13.49 20.22
N GLY A 218 -8.11 -14.28 21.21
CA GLY A 218 -6.97 -15.21 21.29
C GLY A 218 -5.59 -14.69 20.88
N GLY A 219 -5.07 -13.86 21.79
CA GLY A 219 -3.65 -13.55 21.88
C GLY A 219 -3.14 -12.61 20.80
N VAL A 220 -4.04 -11.87 20.15
CA VAL A 220 -3.69 -10.79 19.23
C VAL A 220 -4.39 -9.52 19.65
N GLU A 221 -3.79 -8.38 19.33
CA GLU A 221 -4.34 -7.07 19.59
C GLU A 221 -4.23 -6.19 18.35
N ALA A 222 -5.20 -5.30 18.18
CA ALA A 222 -5.22 -4.34 17.09
C ALA A 222 -4.35 -3.14 17.45
N TRP A 223 -3.25 -2.96 16.73
CA TRP A 223 -2.44 -1.75 16.83
C TRP A 223 -2.92 -0.73 15.81
N SER A 224 -3.05 0.50 16.27
CA SER A 224 -3.37 1.63 15.41
C SER A 224 -2.09 2.34 14.97
N GLY A 225 -2.14 2.90 13.79
CA GLY A 225 -1.02 3.52 13.13
C GLY A 225 -1.46 4.40 11.98
N TYR A 226 -0.52 4.69 11.09
CA TYR A 226 -0.81 5.41 9.87
C TYR A 226 0.04 4.92 8.70
N PHE A 227 -0.57 4.92 7.53
CA PHE A 227 0.12 4.84 6.25
C PHE A 227 0.76 6.20 5.96
N GLN A 228 1.98 6.19 5.44
CA GLN A 228 2.66 7.41 4.97
C GLN A 228 3.36 7.15 3.64
N SER A 229 3.12 7.99 2.63
CA SER A 229 3.92 7.99 1.40
C SER A 229 4.03 9.38 0.80
N LEU A 230 5.24 9.76 0.39
CA LEU A 230 5.44 10.91 -0.50
C LEU A 230 4.88 10.60 -1.89
N ARG A 231 4.12 11.54 -2.46
CA ARG A 231 3.54 11.41 -3.80
C ARG A 231 3.75 12.70 -4.59
N PRO A 232 4.21 12.61 -5.85
CA PRO A 232 4.06 13.72 -6.75
C PRO A 232 2.60 13.92 -7.16
N THR A 233 2.18 15.17 -7.28
CA THR A 233 0.92 15.57 -7.91
C THR A 233 1.21 16.40 -9.16
N GLN A 234 0.17 16.90 -9.82
CA GLN A 234 0.32 17.71 -11.03
C GLN A 234 1.18 18.97 -10.83
N SER A 235 1.26 19.54 -9.62
CA SER A 235 1.92 20.83 -9.41
C SER A 235 2.80 20.91 -8.15
N HIS A 236 2.79 19.88 -7.30
CA HIS A 236 3.55 19.88 -6.05
C HIS A 236 3.64 18.47 -5.45
N LEU A 237 4.56 18.30 -4.51
CA LEU A 237 4.64 17.08 -3.70
C LEU A 237 3.62 17.12 -2.57
N VAL A 238 3.12 15.94 -2.19
CA VAL A 238 2.22 15.76 -1.06
C VAL A 238 2.63 14.52 -0.27
N ILE A 239 2.39 14.54 1.04
CA ILE A 239 2.35 13.31 1.83
C ILE A 239 0.92 12.82 1.83
N ASN A 240 0.71 11.62 1.32
CA ASN A 240 -0.52 10.86 1.57
C ASN A 240 -0.40 10.22 2.96
N LEU A 241 -1.26 10.63 3.89
CA LEU A 241 -1.32 10.08 5.23
C LEU A 241 -2.72 9.54 5.51
N ASP A 242 -2.82 8.28 5.89
CA ASP A 242 -4.11 7.64 6.18
C ASP A 242 -4.03 6.76 7.43
N LEU A 243 -5.15 6.53 8.10
CA LEU A 243 -5.17 5.64 9.26
C LEU A 243 -4.99 4.20 8.82
N SER A 244 -4.18 3.46 9.58
CA SER A 244 -4.04 2.02 9.41
C SER A 244 -4.20 1.31 10.75
N THR A 245 -4.81 0.14 10.72
CA THR A 245 -4.97 -0.75 11.88
C THR A 245 -4.61 -2.15 11.42
N THR A 246 -3.79 -2.86 12.19
CA THR A 246 -3.44 -4.26 11.91
C THR A 246 -3.26 -5.03 13.20
N ALA A 247 -3.38 -6.35 13.12
CA ALA A 247 -3.16 -7.24 14.26
C ALA A 247 -1.66 -7.41 14.53
N PHE A 248 -1.30 -7.40 15.81
CA PHE A 248 -0.01 -7.82 16.35
C PHE A 248 -0.24 -8.89 17.42
N VAL A 249 0.77 -9.72 17.66
CA VAL A 249 0.73 -10.69 18.77
C VAL A 249 0.72 -9.92 20.08
N GLN A 250 -0.24 -10.23 20.94
CA GLN A 250 -0.35 -9.62 22.25
C GLN A 250 0.76 -10.14 23.16
N GLU A 251 1.42 -9.24 23.89
CA GLU A 251 2.36 -9.64 24.93
C GLU A 251 1.58 -10.27 26.10
N MET A 252 1.85 -11.56 26.37
CA MET A 252 1.19 -12.32 27.42
C MET A 252 2.04 -13.51 27.86
N ASP A 253 1.69 -14.12 29.01
CA ASP A 253 2.33 -15.36 29.46
C ASP A 253 2.08 -16.50 28.45
N VAL A 254 3.10 -17.33 28.22
CA VAL A 254 3.04 -18.39 27.21
C VAL A 254 2.00 -19.43 27.57
N LEU A 255 1.81 -19.74 28.85
CA LEU A 255 0.79 -20.68 29.31
C LEU A 255 -0.61 -20.10 29.10
N ASP A 256 -0.80 -18.82 29.36
CA ASP A 256 -2.06 -18.12 29.08
C ASP A 256 -2.39 -18.11 27.57
N PHE A 257 -1.38 -17.87 26.72
CA PHE A 257 -1.54 -17.93 25.27
C PHE A 257 -1.98 -19.33 24.83
N ILE A 258 -1.26 -20.37 25.28
CA ILE A 258 -1.56 -21.77 24.96
C ILE A 258 -2.99 -22.13 25.42
N ALA A 259 -3.36 -21.78 26.66
CA ALA A 259 -4.70 -22.00 27.18
C ALA A 259 -5.78 -21.26 26.36
N SER A 260 -5.46 -20.08 25.82
CA SER A 260 -6.39 -19.30 25.01
C SER A 260 -6.63 -19.89 23.61
N VAL A 261 -5.70 -20.68 23.06
CA VAL A 261 -5.74 -21.16 21.67
C VAL A 261 -6.11 -22.66 21.56
N ILE A 262 -5.79 -23.48 22.57
CA ILE A 262 -6.07 -24.92 22.55
C ILE A 262 -7.58 -25.20 22.44
N ASN A 263 -7.93 -26.23 21.66
CA ASN A 263 -9.28 -26.79 21.50
C ASN A 263 -10.33 -25.80 20.93
N ARG A 264 -9.89 -24.80 20.17
CA ARG A 264 -10.79 -23.87 19.45
C ARG A 264 -11.01 -24.28 18.00
N ASP A 265 -12.23 -24.06 17.52
CA ASP A 265 -12.58 -24.16 16.11
C ASP A 265 -11.99 -22.98 15.33
N VAL A 266 -10.96 -23.25 14.52
CA VAL A 266 -10.13 -22.22 13.86
C VAL A 266 -10.93 -21.30 12.91
N PRO A 267 -11.80 -21.82 12.01
CA PRO A 267 -12.64 -20.97 11.16
C PRO A 267 -13.52 -19.98 11.93
N ALA A 268 -14.34 -20.46 12.88
CA ALA A 268 -15.24 -19.60 13.66
C ALA A 268 -14.48 -18.54 14.47
N TYR A 269 -13.30 -18.91 14.94
CA TYR A 269 -12.41 -18.04 15.68
C TYR A 269 -11.81 -16.91 14.81
N LEU A 270 -11.37 -17.22 13.58
CA LEU A 270 -10.87 -16.21 12.63
C LEU A 270 -11.98 -15.25 12.16
N GLU A 271 -13.21 -15.74 11.98
CA GLU A 271 -14.36 -14.90 11.66
C GLU A 271 -14.64 -13.87 12.76
N ARG A 272 -14.56 -14.30 14.02
CA ARG A 272 -14.72 -13.40 15.17
C ARG A 272 -13.63 -12.32 15.21
N GLN A 273 -12.36 -12.71 15.06
CA GLN A 273 -11.25 -11.76 15.00
C GLN A 273 -11.42 -10.74 13.87
N THR A 274 -11.87 -11.19 12.71
CA THR A 274 -12.14 -10.32 11.55
C THR A 274 -13.25 -9.32 11.88
N ALA A 275 -14.35 -9.77 12.49
CA ALA A 275 -15.44 -8.89 12.91
C ALA A 275 -15.02 -7.87 13.99
N GLU A 276 -14.19 -8.27 14.94
CA GLU A 276 -13.62 -7.38 15.96
C GLU A 276 -12.68 -6.34 15.32
N MET A 277 -11.80 -6.76 14.42
CA MET A 277 -10.91 -5.87 13.66
C MET A 277 -11.70 -4.83 12.84
N ILE A 278 -12.78 -5.26 12.17
CA ILE A 278 -13.65 -4.34 11.41
C ILE A 278 -14.25 -3.27 12.34
N LYS A 279 -14.69 -3.64 13.55
CA LYS A 279 -15.24 -2.66 14.51
C LYS A 279 -14.20 -1.64 14.97
N VAL A 280 -12.94 -2.06 15.14
CA VAL A 280 -11.85 -1.16 15.51
C VAL A 280 -11.46 -0.24 14.35
N ALA A 281 -11.38 -0.77 13.13
CA ALA A 281 -10.91 -0.03 11.95
C ALA A 281 -12.00 0.85 11.29
N ALA A 282 -13.27 0.48 11.41
CA ALA A 282 -14.38 1.20 10.79
C ALA A 282 -14.52 2.58 11.44
N THR A 283 -14.45 3.63 10.62
CA THR A 283 -14.61 5.01 11.08
C THR A 283 -15.32 5.82 10.00
N ARG A 284 -16.30 6.65 10.39
CA ARG A 284 -17.03 7.52 9.44
C ARG A 284 -16.08 8.58 8.84
N PRO A 285 -16.32 9.06 7.60
CA PRO A 285 -15.38 9.96 6.91
C PRO A 285 -15.00 11.23 7.71
N ALA A 286 -15.94 11.88 8.39
CA ALA A 286 -15.67 13.09 9.18
C ALA A 286 -14.76 12.82 10.39
N GLU A 287 -15.02 11.72 11.10
CA GLU A 287 -14.19 11.29 12.22
C GLU A 287 -12.81 10.81 11.75
N ARG A 288 -12.75 10.06 10.63
CA ARG A 288 -11.50 9.63 10.01
C ARG A 288 -10.64 10.84 9.63
N LYS A 289 -11.24 11.87 9.02
CA LYS A 289 -10.56 13.13 8.72
C LYS A 289 -9.95 13.76 9.98
N SER A 290 -10.74 13.93 11.04
CA SER A 290 -10.26 14.50 12.32
C SER A 290 -9.11 13.70 12.92
N LYS A 291 -9.20 12.36 12.91
CA LYS A 291 -8.14 11.46 13.37
C LYS A 291 -6.85 11.61 12.54
N ILE A 292 -6.95 11.70 11.21
CA ILE A 292 -5.79 11.91 10.33
C ILE A 292 -5.14 13.27 10.62
N GLU A 293 -5.92 14.34 10.74
CA GLU A 293 -5.41 15.67 11.12
C GLU A 293 -4.72 15.63 12.50
N GLY A 294 -5.25 14.85 13.44
CA GLY A 294 -4.59 14.54 14.71
C GLY A 294 -3.22 13.88 14.53
N LYS A 295 -3.13 12.83 13.71
CA LYS A 295 -1.86 12.15 13.42
C LYS A 295 -0.81 13.07 12.80
N VAL A 296 -1.22 14.01 11.93
CA VAL A 296 -0.29 15.00 11.37
C VAL A 296 0.24 15.96 12.44
N ARG A 297 -0.62 16.38 13.39
CA ARG A 297 -0.18 17.20 14.53
C ARG A 297 0.78 16.44 15.44
N ASP A 298 0.47 15.18 15.75
CA ASP A 298 1.29 14.31 16.62
C ASP A 298 2.65 13.96 15.97
N ALA A 299 2.68 13.88 14.64
CA ALA A 299 3.92 13.63 13.90
C ALA A 299 4.92 14.79 14.03
N GLN A 300 4.43 16.02 14.26
CA GLN A 300 5.22 17.24 14.47
C GLN A 300 6.27 17.49 13.37
N PHE A 301 5.89 17.25 12.10
CA PHE A 301 6.80 17.40 10.96
C PHE A 301 7.50 18.78 10.89
N ASP A 302 6.87 19.85 11.36
CA ASP A 302 7.44 21.20 11.38
C ASP A 302 8.49 21.44 12.47
N GLN A 303 8.52 20.60 13.51
CA GLN A 303 9.48 20.65 14.61
C GLN A 303 10.65 19.68 14.40
N ASP A 304 10.62 18.86 13.35
CA ASP A 304 11.64 17.87 13.05
C ASP A 304 12.90 18.53 12.47
N ASP A 305 13.98 18.53 13.26
CA ASP A 305 15.28 19.10 12.87
C ASP A 305 15.91 18.38 11.67
N THR A 306 15.64 17.08 11.52
CA THR A 306 16.10 16.29 10.37
C THR A 306 15.40 16.79 9.11
N LEU A 307 14.08 16.94 9.12
CA LEU A 307 13.35 17.47 7.97
C LEU A 307 13.76 18.90 7.63
N ARG A 308 14.00 19.72 8.65
CA ARG A 308 14.52 21.09 8.46
C ARG A 308 15.88 21.09 7.78
N ALA A 309 16.80 20.19 8.15
CA ALA A 309 18.11 20.07 7.51
C ALA A 309 18.01 19.67 6.03
N PHE A 310 17.01 18.85 5.68
CA PHE A 310 16.70 18.50 4.29
C PHE A 310 15.90 19.59 3.55
N GLY A 311 15.53 20.70 4.19
CA GLY A 311 14.73 21.76 3.56
C GLY A 311 13.27 21.38 3.29
N VAL A 312 12.74 20.42 4.05
CA VAL A 312 11.37 19.89 3.91
C VAL A 312 10.45 20.51 4.94
N HIS A 313 9.29 20.98 4.48
CA HIS A 313 8.21 21.47 5.35
C HIS A 313 6.88 20.88 4.91
N VAL A 314 6.10 20.36 5.86
CA VAL A 314 4.81 19.72 5.59
C VAL A 314 3.69 20.62 6.10
N ASP A 315 2.75 20.96 5.22
CA ASP A 315 1.54 21.70 5.61
C ASP A 315 0.68 20.83 6.54
N ARG A 316 0.09 21.45 7.56
CA ARG A 316 -0.77 20.74 8.52
C ARG A 316 -2.20 20.56 8.00
N ASN A 317 -2.58 21.29 6.95
CA ASN A 317 -3.91 21.23 6.39
C ASN A 317 -3.98 20.24 5.24
N MET A 318 -5.08 19.50 5.19
CA MET A 318 -5.41 18.64 4.05
C MET A 318 -5.65 19.48 2.79
N VAL A 319 -5.17 18.96 1.66
CA VAL A 319 -5.37 19.57 0.34
C VAL A 319 -6.85 19.51 -0.04
N THR A 320 -7.41 20.66 -0.41
CA THR A 320 -8.74 20.77 -1.00
C THR A 320 -8.64 20.88 -2.51
N ALA A 321 -9.42 20.06 -3.22
CA ALA A 321 -9.47 20.02 -4.67
C ALA A 321 -10.90 20.22 -5.18
N ARG A 322 -11.04 20.84 -6.35
CA ARG A 322 -12.31 20.89 -7.07
C ARG A 322 -12.54 19.56 -7.79
N ALA A 323 -13.60 18.86 -7.43
CA ALA A 323 -14.05 17.65 -8.10
C ALA A 323 -15.37 17.90 -8.84
N ARG A 324 -15.82 16.91 -9.62
CA ARG A 324 -17.09 16.98 -10.36
C ARG A 324 -17.90 15.71 -10.12
N VAL A 325 -19.17 15.86 -9.80
CA VAL A 325 -20.14 14.77 -9.73
C VAL A 325 -20.77 14.63 -11.10
N LEU A 326 -20.48 13.52 -11.79
CA LEU A 326 -21.05 13.23 -13.10
C LEU A 326 -22.55 12.89 -12.95
N PRO A 327 -23.40 13.26 -13.93
CA PRO A 327 -24.76 12.76 -13.97
C PRO A 327 -24.74 11.23 -14.12
N PRO A 328 -25.57 10.49 -13.37
CA PRO A 328 -25.64 9.05 -13.51
C PRO A 328 -26.23 8.68 -14.88
N PRO A 329 -25.79 7.58 -15.51
CA PRO A 329 -26.45 7.06 -16.70
C PRO A 329 -27.83 6.50 -16.34
N THR A 330 -28.77 6.58 -17.26
CA THR A 330 -30.08 5.90 -17.12
C THR A 330 -29.90 4.41 -17.39
N VAL A 331 -30.42 3.57 -16.51
CA VAL A 331 -30.47 2.13 -16.69
C VAL A 331 -31.74 1.78 -17.44
N MET A 332 -31.58 1.14 -18.60
CA MET A 332 -32.67 0.69 -19.45
C MET A 332 -33.00 -0.78 -19.14
N CYS A 333 -34.29 -1.03 -18.94
CA CYS A 333 -34.91 -2.34 -18.84
C CYS A 333 -36.28 -2.26 -19.56
N LYS A 334 -37.23 -3.16 -19.25
CA LYS A 334 -38.65 -2.94 -19.61
C LYS A 334 -39.24 -1.85 -18.70
N GLY A 335 -38.81 -0.61 -18.95
CA GLY A 335 -38.87 0.56 -18.08
C GLY A 335 -37.52 1.27 -18.04
N ALA A 336 -37.46 2.47 -17.44
CA ALA A 336 -36.21 3.20 -17.29
C ALA A 336 -36.08 3.72 -15.85
N VAL A 337 -34.89 3.60 -15.29
CA VAL A 337 -34.57 4.17 -13.97
C VAL A 337 -33.27 4.96 -14.05
N THR A 338 -33.28 6.14 -13.45
CA THR A 338 -32.04 6.91 -13.26
C THR A 338 -31.57 6.70 -11.82
N PRO A 339 -30.38 6.11 -11.60
CA PRO A 339 -29.86 5.87 -10.26
C PRO A 339 -29.75 7.15 -9.45
N ARG A 340 -29.98 7.06 -8.14
CA ARG A 340 -29.77 8.15 -7.20
C ARG A 340 -28.69 7.75 -6.20
N ASP A 341 -27.68 8.59 -6.06
CA ASP A 341 -26.53 8.36 -5.17
C ASP A 341 -25.86 6.99 -5.41
N GLY A 342 -25.79 6.58 -6.68
CA GLY A 342 -25.21 5.29 -7.10
C GLY A 342 -26.11 4.08 -6.88
N VAL A 343 -27.34 4.25 -6.38
CA VAL A 343 -28.26 3.17 -6.05
C VAL A 343 -29.51 3.23 -6.91
N TRP A 344 -29.97 2.07 -7.32
CA TRP A 344 -31.28 1.84 -7.93
C TRP A 344 -31.77 0.44 -7.52
N ASN A 345 -33.05 0.18 -7.73
CA ASN A 345 -33.62 -1.16 -7.53
C ASN A 345 -34.61 -1.44 -8.66
N MET A 346 -35.05 -2.69 -8.76
CA MET A 346 -35.96 -3.10 -9.84
C MET A 346 -37.45 -2.99 -9.49
N ARG A 347 -37.83 -2.27 -8.43
CA ARG A 347 -39.26 -2.21 -8.04
C ARG A 347 -40.07 -1.58 -9.16
N GLY A 348 -41.13 -2.27 -9.59
CA GLY A 348 -42.00 -1.83 -10.67
C GLY A 348 -41.41 -1.97 -12.08
N MET A 349 -40.25 -2.62 -12.23
CA MET A 349 -39.61 -2.87 -13.53
C MET A 349 -39.52 -4.36 -13.82
N LYS A 350 -39.43 -4.72 -15.11
CA LYS A 350 -39.13 -6.08 -15.58
C LYS A 350 -37.76 -6.11 -16.24
N PHE A 351 -37.13 -7.30 -16.31
CA PHE A 351 -35.90 -7.46 -17.08
C PHE A 351 -36.13 -7.08 -18.56
N GLU A 352 -35.11 -6.53 -19.21
CA GLU A 352 -35.11 -6.23 -20.65
C GLU A 352 -35.41 -7.51 -21.46
N SER A 353 -34.64 -8.55 -21.18
CA SER A 353 -34.75 -9.88 -21.82
C SER A 353 -34.85 -10.96 -20.74
N PRO A 354 -36.04 -11.19 -20.16
CA PRO A 354 -36.21 -12.20 -19.14
C PRO A 354 -36.10 -13.61 -19.74
N ALA A 355 -35.40 -14.51 -19.06
CA ALA A 355 -35.46 -15.93 -19.36
C ALA A 355 -36.82 -16.49 -18.94
N ALA A 356 -37.46 -17.24 -19.83
CA ALA A 356 -38.74 -17.88 -19.56
C ALA A 356 -38.52 -19.22 -18.85
N VAL A 357 -38.92 -19.32 -17.59
CA VAL A 357 -38.87 -20.57 -16.82
C VAL A 357 -40.22 -21.27 -16.90
N SER A 358 -40.21 -22.49 -17.41
CA SER A 358 -41.39 -23.34 -17.54
C SER A 358 -41.56 -24.34 -16.39
N SER A 359 -40.46 -24.79 -15.77
CA SER A 359 -40.46 -25.76 -14.66
C SER A 359 -39.13 -25.75 -13.89
N PHE A 360 -39.17 -26.11 -12.60
CA PHE A 360 -37.99 -26.34 -11.76
C PHE A 360 -38.32 -27.27 -10.58
N ALA A 361 -37.30 -27.89 -9.99
CA ALA A 361 -37.39 -28.79 -8.84
C ALA A 361 -36.40 -28.36 -7.75
N VAL A 362 -36.63 -28.79 -6.50
CA VAL A 362 -35.82 -28.39 -5.34
C VAL A 362 -35.29 -29.63 -4.63
N ILE A 363 -33.99 -29.66 -4.36
CA ILE A 363 -33.35 -30.67 -3.53
C ILE A 363 -33.05 -30.03 -2.18
N ASN A 364 -33.71 -30.50 -1.12
CA ASN A 364 -33.47 -30.03 0.24
C ASN A 364 -32.48 -30.97 0.95
N LEU A 365 -31.27 -30.46 1.19
CA LEU A 365 -30.21 -31.18 1.88
C LEU A 365 -30.19 -30.93 3.41
N ASP A 366 -30.96 -29.96 3.91
CA ASP A 366 -31.08 -29.69 5.35
C ASP A 366 -32.27 -30.44 5.93
N TYR A 367 -31.97 -31.50 6.70
CA TYR A 367 -32.97 -32.33 7.36
C TYR A 367 -33.84 -31.57 8.37
N ARG A 368 -33.35 -30.42 8.90
CA ARG A 368 -34.08 -29.58 9.86
C ARG A 368 -35.06 -28.63 9.18
N CYS A 369 -34.82 -28.29 7.92
CA CYS A 369 -35.69 -27.40 7.16
C CYS A 369 -36.95 -28.16 6.73
N GLN A 370 -38.13 -27.73 7.18
CA GLN A 370 -39.41 -28.39 6.89
C GLN A 370 -39.96 -27.98 5.52
N ASP A 371 -40.74 -28.86 4.88
CA ASP A 371 -41.29 -28.61 3.53
C ASP A 371 -42.20 -27.40 3.50
N GLN A 372 -42.90 -27.09 4.59
CA GLN A 372 -43.69 -25.87 4.71
C GLN A 372 -42.85 -24.60 4.54
N ALA A 373 -41.65 -24.55 5.13
CA ALA A 373 -40.74 -23.41 4.99
C ALA A 373 -40.18 -23.32 3.56
N VAL A 374 -39.83 -24.45 2.96
CA VAL A 374 -39.39 -24.53 1.56
C VAL A 374 -40.50 -24.03 0.62
N ASN A 375 -41.73 -24.50 0.81
CA ASN A 375 -42.89 -24.09 0.00
C ASN A 375 -43.21 -22.59 0.16
N ALA A 376 -43.13 -22.05 1.38
CA ALA A 376 -43.33 -20.62 1.61
C ALA A 376 -42.26 -19.75 0.91
N PHE A 377 -41.00 -20.19 0.96
CA PHE A 377 -39.91 -19.54 0.23
C PHE A 377 -40.15 -19.57 -1.29
N PHE A 378 -40.44 -20.74 -1.85
CA PHE A 378 -40.64 -20.86 -3.30
C PHE A 378 -41.93 -20.21 -3.81
N SER A 379 -42.96 -20.08 -2.97
CA SER A 379 -44.11 -19.21 -3.27
C SER A 379 -43.66 -17.77 -3.51
N SER A 380 -42.75 -17.27 -2.67
CA SER A 380 -42.19 -15.93 -2.79
C SER A 380 -41.29 -15.81 -4.03
N VAL A 381 -40.49 -16.83 -4.34
CA VAL A 381 -39.65 -16.88 -5.56
C VAL A 381 -40.51 -16.85 -6.82
N ILE A 382 -41.57 -17.66 -6.91
CA ILE A 382 -42.47 -17.67 -8.09
C ILE A 382 -43.14 -16.30 -8.26
N SER A 383 -43.59 -15.68 -7.18
CA SER A 383 -44.15 -14.32 -7.20
C SER A 383 -43.13 -13.31 -7.73
N PHE A 384 -41.88 -13.39 -7.26
CA PHE A 384 -40.78 -12.57 -7.74
C PHE A 384 -40.53 -12.79 -9.25
N MET A 385 -40.38 -14.04 -9.69
CA MET A 385 -40.20 -14.39 -11.11
C MET A 385 -41.33 -13.84 -12.00
N SER A 386 -42.58 -13.93 -11.54
CA SER A 386 -43.75 -13.36 -12.22
C SER A 386 -43.63 -11.84 -12.38
N ASN A 387 -43.32 -11.14 -11.28
CA ASN A 387 -43.18 -9.68 -11.26
C ASN A 387 -42.10 -9.19 -12.22
N PHE A 388 -41.05 -9.99 -12.45
CA PHE A 388 -39.94 -9.66 -13.36
C PHE A 388 -40.09 -10.21 -14.78
N GLY A 389 -41.21 -10.86 -15.09
CA GLY A 389 -41.52 -11.37 -16.43
C GLY A 389 -40.77 -12.65 -16.81
N MET A 390 -40.31 -13.43 -15.83
CA MET A 390 -39.56 -14.69 -16.04
C MET A 390 -40.45 -15.92 -16.14
N ILE A 391 -41.77 -15.77 -16.11
CA ILE A 391 -42.72 -16.87 -16.32
C ILE A 391 -43.16 -16.82 -17.78
N ALA A 392 -43.02 -17.93 -18.49
CA ALA A 392 -43.46 -18.04 -19.87
C ALA A 392 -44.95 -17.69 -20.01
N ASP A 393 -45.32 -17.04 -21.11
CA ASP A 393 -46.70 -16.64 -21.35
C ASP A 393 -47.65 -17.85 -21.32
N GLY A 394 -48.75 -17.74 -20.58
CA GLY A 394 -49.72 -18.83 -20.40
C GLY A 394 -49.28 -19.94 -19.42
N VAL A 395 -48.09 -19.88 -18.84
CA VAL A 395 -47.62 -20.85 -17.83
C VAL A 395 -47.99 -20.39 -16.42
N LYS A 396 -48.64 -21.27 -15.65
CA LYS A 396 -48.82 -21.10 -14.20
C LYS A 396 -47.83 -22.02 -13.47
N LEU A 397 -46.69 -21.47 -13.05
CA LEU A 397 -45.72 -22.22 -12.25
C LEU A 397 -46.38 -22.68 -10.94
N ARG A 398 -46.29 -23.98 -10.67
CA ARG A 398 -46.71 -24.59 -9.40
C ARG A 398 -45.53 -24.61 -8.43
N LEU A 399 -45.82 -24.88 -7.16
CA LEU A 399 -44.77 -25.15 -6.18
C LEU A 399 -43.89 -26.30 -6.68
N PRO A 400 -42.56 -26.17 -6.55
CA PRO A 400 -41.65 -27.19 -7.02
C PRO A 400 -41.80 -28.46 -6.17
N PRO A 401 -41.59 -29.64 -6.77
CA PRO A 401 -41.37 -30.85 -5.99
C PRO A 401 -40.14 -30.67 -5.09
N VAL A 402 -40.26 -31.07 -3.82
CA VAL A 402 -39.15 -31.05 -2.85
C VAL A 402 -38.62 -32.46 -2.67
N ILE A 403 -37.39 -32.68 -3.14
CA ILE A 403 -36.68 -33.94 -3.02
C ILE A 403 -35.85 -33.88 -1.73
N ARG A 404 -36.09 -34.82 -0.82
CA ARG A 404 -35.31 -34.99 0.41
C ARG A 404 -34.44 -36.22 0.33
N ARG A 405 -33.29 -36.17 0.98
CA ARG A 405 -32.54 -37.39 1.30
C ARG A 405 -33.27 -38.13 2.42
N SER A 406 -33.82 -39.30 2.14
CA SER A 406 -34.23 -40.23 3.20
C SER A 406 -32.97 -40.88 3.79
N ASN A 407 -32.94 -41.12 5.11
CA ASN A 407 -31.73 -41.54 5.84
C ASN A 407 -31.11 -42.89 5.42
N GLN A 408 -31.58 -43.55 4.34
CA GLN A 408 -31.06 -44.86 3.92
C GLN A 408 -31.00 -45.12 2.40
N GLN A 409 -31.20 -44.14 1.51
CA GLN A 409 -31.04 -44.38 0.06
C GLN A 409 -30.15 -43.32 -0.62
N GLN A 410 -29.24 -43.78 -1.49
CA GLN A 410 -28.53 -42.94 -2.45
C GLN A 410 -29.56 -42.29 -3.39
N PHE A 411 -29.30 -41.06 -3.86
CA PHE A 411 -30.11 -40.46 -4.93
C PHE A 411 -30.14 -41.42 -6.11
N THR A 412 -31.30 -41.96 -6.46
CA THR A 412 -31.42 -42.78 -7.66
C THR A 412 -31.70 -41.89 -8.86
N GLU A 413 -31.17 -42.27 -10.03
CA GLU A 413 -31.44 -41.55 -11.28
C GLU A 413 -32.95 -41.43 -11.58
N THR A 414 -33.75 -42.33 -11.01
CA THR A 414 -35.21 -42.40 -11.10
C THR A 414 -35.91 -41.24 -10.40
N ASP A 415 -35.39 -40.77 -9.27
CA ASP A 415 -35.98 -39.65 -8.49
C ASP A 415 -35.89 -38.31 -9.24
N LEU A 416 -34.88 -38.18 -10.10
CA LEU A 416 -34.66 -37.01 -10.96
C LEU A 416 -35.36 -37.12 -12.33
N ARG A 417 -35.75 -38.34 -12.76
CA ARG A 417 -36.44 -38.62 -14.04
C ARG A 417 -37.96 -38.42 -13.99
N MET A 418 -38.55 -38.19 -12.80
CA MET A 418 -40.01 -38.06 -12.64
C MET A 418 -40.62 -36.74 -13.14
N PHE A 419 -39.83 -35.81 -13.69
CA PHE A 419 -40.35 -34.54 -14.19
C PHE A 419 -40.05 -34.39 -15.68
N PRO A 420 -41.04 -33.98 -16.50
CA PRO A 420 -40.84 -33.76 -17.92
C PRO A 420 -39.83 -32.63 -18.12
N VAL A 421 -38.61 -33.01 -18.50
CA VAL A 421 -37.57 -32.09 -18.94
C VAL A 421 -37.96 -31.63 -20.34
N HIS A 422 -38.11 -30.32 -20.55
CA HIS A 422 -38.36 -29.78 -21.88
C HIS A 422 -37.21 -30.21 -22.81
N PRO A 423 -37.48 -30.75 -24.02
CA PRO A 423 -36.46 -31.37 -24.87
C PRO A 423 -35.32 -30.44 -25.31
N SER A 424 -35.42 -29.13 -25.06
CA SER A 424 -34.37 -28.13 -25.32
C SER A 424 -33.39 -27.93 -24.16
N LEU A 425 -33.64 -28.50 -22.97
CA LEU A 425 -32.68 -28.46 -21.87
C LEU A 425 -31.63 -29.55 -22.13
N GLN A 426 -30.44 -29.14 -22.56
CA GLN A 426 -29.28 -30.02 -22.62
C GLN A 426 -29.15 -30.74 -21.27
N ARG A 427 -29.08 -32.08 -21.32
CA ARG A 427 -28.80 -32.94 -20.15
C ARG A 427 -27.69 -32.29 -19.34
N ILE A 428 -28.01 -31.85 -18.13
CA ILE A 428 -26.99 -31.57 -17.13
C ILE A 428 -26.34 -32.93 -16.86
N GLN A 429 -25.15 -33.16 -17.44
CA GLN A 429 -24.33 -34.32 -17.11
C GLN A 429 -23.88 -34.13 -15.66
N TYR A 430 -24.49 -34.89 -14.75
CA TYR A 430 -23.99 -35.01 -13.39
C TYR A 430 -22.75 -35.91 -13.44
N TYR A 431 -21.57 -35.32 -13.25
CA TYR A 431 -20.39 -36.07 -12.83
C TYR A 431 -20.59 -36.41 -11.34
N VAL A 432 -20.81 -37.70 -11.07
CA VAL A 432 -20.86 -38.27 -9.72
C VAL A 432 -19.46 -38.32 -9.14
#